data_AF-A0A2N9HPC9-F1
#
_entry.id   AF-A0A2N9HPC9-F1
#
_cell.length_a   1.000
_cell.length_b   1.000
_cell.length_c   1.000
_cell.angle_alpha   90.00
_cell.angle_beta   90.00
_cell.angle_gamma   90.00
#
_symmetry.space_group_name_H-M   'P 1'
#
loop_
_entity.id
_entity.type
_entity.pdbx_description
1 polymer ?
#
loop_
_entity_poly.entity_id
_entity_poly.type
_entity_poly.pdbx_seq_one_letter_code
_entity_poly.pdbx_strand_id
1 'polypeptide(L)' 'MTGDKCRTKAMKIAVKANGVISVAIEGSDKDQLVVIGEDVDSANLTCSLRKKLCHATLLNVEEVKVKKEQEVKP' A
#
# COMPACT_ATOMS: atom_id res chain seq x y z
N MET A 1 8.94 -5.02 -8.16
CA MET A 1 9.54 -3.75 -7.67
C MET A 1 11.02 -3.97 -7.34
N THR A 2 11.93 -3.84 -8.31
CA THR A 2 13.35 -4.24 -8.15
C THR A 2 14.23 -3.06 -7.71
N GLY A 3 14.27 -2.81 -6.40
CA GLY A 3 15.26 -1.91 -5.77
C GLY A 3 14.71 -1.00 -4.66
N ASP A 4 15.55 -0.69 -3.67
CA ASP A 4 15.16 0.06 -2.47
C ASP A 4 14.72 1.51 -2.76
N LYS A 5 15.27 2.11 -3.81
CA LYS A 5 14.84 3.42 -4.30
C LYS A 5 13.37 3.40 -4.78
N CYS A 6 12.98 2.34 -5.49
CA CYS A 6 11.60 2.16 -5.95
C CYS A 6 10.66 1.93 -4.76
N ARG A 7 11.05 1.07 -3.82
CA ARG A 7 10.30 0.79 -2.58
C ARG A 7 10.03 2.07 -1.78
N THR A 8 11.09 2.84 -1.53
CA THR A 8 11.01 4.11 -0.78
C THR A 8 10.10 5.11 -1.49
N LYS A 9 10.16 5.18 -2.83
CA LYS A 9 9.31 6.08 -3.62
C LYS A 9 7.85 5.63 -3.61
N ALA A 10 7.59 4.32 -3.69
CA ALA A 10 6.25 3.75 -3.58
C ALA A 10 5.61 4.08 -2.23
N MET A 11 6.31 3.82 -1.12
CA MET A 11 5.86 4.19 0.22
C MET A 11 5.59 5.70 0.33
N LYS A 12 6.51 6.55 -0.14
CA LYS A 12 6.32 8.02 -0.10
C LYS A 12 5.08 8.49 -0.87
N ILE A 13 4.67 7.79 -1.92
CA ILE A 13 3.45 8.12 -2.69
C ILE A 13 2.22 7.64 -1.92
N ALA A 14 2.25 6.42 -1.39
CA ALA A 14 1.13 5.89 -0.61
C ALA A 14 0.85 6.69 0.66
N VAL A 15 1.88 7.06 1.43
CA VAL A 15 1.71 7.89 2.64
C VAL A 15 1.16 9.29 2.31
N LYS A 16 1.37 9.78 1.10
CA LYS A 16 0.83 11.08 0.65
C LYS A 16 -0.63 11.01 0.19
N ALA A 17 -1.17 9.82 -0.03
CA ALA A 17 -2.56 9.69 -0.40
C ALA A 17 -3.45 10.05 0.80
N ASN A 18 -4.56 10.72 0.52
CA ASN A 18 -5.50 11.12 1.57
C ASN A 18 -6.17 9.88 2.17
N GLY A 19 -6.44 9.92 3.48
CA GLY A 19 -7.11 8.82 4.17
C GLY A 19 -6.21 7.65 4.58
N VAL A 20 -4.92 7.66 4.21
CA VAL A 20 -4.00 6.57 4.56
C VAL A 20 -3.59 6.63 6.03
N ILE A 21 -3.75 5.50 6.73
CA ILE A 21 -3.42 5.31 8.13
C ILE A 21 -2.12 4.52 8.27
N SER A 22 -1.95 3.48 7.47
CA SER A 22 -0.77 2.60 7.50
C SER A 22 -0.38 2.13 6.11
N VAL A 23 0.92 1.91 5.93
CA VAL A 23 1.49 1.36 4.69
C VAL A 23 2.52 0.30 5.03
N ALA A 24 2.52 -0.81 4.29
CA ALA A 24 3.48 -1.89 4.43
C ALA A 24 3.93 -2.37 3.04
N ILE A 25 5.14 -2.93 2.98
CA ILE A 25 5.59 -3.66 1.79
C ILE A 25 5.66 -5.13 2.17
N GLU A 26 4.90 -5.94 1.46
CA GLU A 26 4.78 -7.39 1.65
C GLU A 26 5.16 -8.15 0.36
N GLY A 27 5.00 -9.47 0.40
CA GLY A 27 5.42 -10.39 -0.65
C GLY A 27 6.88 -10.86 -0.48
N SER A 28 7.16 -12.08 -0.92
CA SER A 28 8.51 -12.69 -0.83
C SER A 28 9.58 -11.83 -1.50
N ASP A 29 9.22 -11.13 -2.58
CA ASP A 29 10.10 -10.25 -3.34
C ASP A 29 10.06 -8.78 -2.87
N LYS A 30 9.28 -8.49 -1.81
CA LYS A 30 9.01 -7.14 -1.29
C LYS A 30 8.55 -6.21 -2.40
N ASP A 31 7.56 -6.66 -3.15
CA ASP A 31 7.04 -6.04 -4.36
C ASP A 31 5.56 -5.68 -4.27
N GLN A 32 4.87 -6.08 -3.20
CA GLN A 32 3.48 -5.76 -2.94
C GLN A 32 3.38 -4.61 -1.94
N LEU A 33 2.63 -3.56 -2.27
CA LEU A 33 2.40 -2.43 -1.38
C LEU A 33 0.99 -2.53 -0.80
N VAL A 34 0.90 -2.70 0.51
CA VAL A 34 -0.35 -2.77 1.25
C VAL A 34 -0.61 -1.43 1.91
N VAL A 35 -1.83 -0.92 1.75
CA VAL A 35 -2.26 0.39 2.26
C VAL A 35 -3.56 0.21 3.01
N ILE A 36 -3.57 0.67 4.26
CA ILE A 36 -4.73 0.66 5.15
C ILE A 36 -5.12 2.11 5.40
N GLY A 37 -6.40 2.44 5.24
CA GLY A 37 -6.89 3.78 5.44
C GLY A 37 -8.41 3.89 5.31
N GLU A 38 -8.94 5.04 5.69
CA GLU A 38 -10.35 5.41 5.57
C GLU A 38 -10.50 6.37 4.39
N ASP A 39 -11.49 6.18 3.52
CA ASP A 39 -11.71 7.00 2.32
C ASP A 39 -10.51 7.06 1.35
N VAL A 40 -9.72 5.97 1.26
CA VAL A 40 -8.58 5.88 0.34
C VAL A 40 -9.05 5.68 -1.10
N ASP A 41 -8.73 6.64 -1.96
CA ASP A 41 -8.94 6.52 -3.41
C ASP A 41 -7.90 5.58 -4.03
N SER A 42 -8.24 4.29 -4.10
CA SER A 42 -7.41 3.22 -4.64
C SER A 42 -7.07 3.40 -6.13
N ALA A 43 -7.97 4.02 -6.91
CA ALA A 43 -7.76 4.28 -8.33
C ALA A 43 -6.72 5.39 -8.53
N ASN A 44 -6.86 6.51 -7.82
CA ASN A 44 -5.93 7.63 -7.89
C ASN A 44 -4.56 7.28 -7.28
N LEU A 45 -4.55 6.51 -6.19
CA LEU A 45 -3.31 5.96 -5.62
C LEU A 45 -2.56 5.11 -6.65
N THR A 46 -3.25 4.18 -7.30
CA THR A 46 -2.67 3.33 -8.35
C THR A 46 -2.18 4.16 -9.54
N CYS A 47 -2.94 5.17 -9.96
CA CYS A 47 -2.55 6.09 -11.03
C CYS A 47 -1.27 6.87 -10.67
N SER A 48 -1.18 7.37 -9.44
CA SER A 48 -0.01 8.09 -8.92
C SER A 48 1.23 7.20 -8.87
N LEU A 49 1.06 5.93 -8.46
CA LEU A 49 2.13 4.93 -8.49
C LEU A 49 2.59 4.64 -9.92
N ARG A 50 1.68 4.40 -10.88
CA ARG A 50 2.01 4.20 -12.31
C ARG A 50 2.79 5.38 -12.88
N LYS A 51 2.37 6.62 -12.60
CA LYS A 51 3.04 7.83 -13.08
C LYS A 51 4.48 7.95 -12.59
N LYS A 52 4.80 7.44 -11.40
CA LYS A 52 6.12 7.64 -10.76
C LYS A 52 7.02 6.41 -10.76
N LEU A 53 6.46 5.21 -10.91
CA LEU A 53 7.14 3.92 -10.86
C LEU A 53 7.02 3.14 -12.18
N CYS A 54 6.41 3.74 -13.22
CA CYS A 54 6.10 3.17 -14.54
C CYS A 54 5.06 2.03 -14.53
N HIS A 55 5.15 1.09 -13.60
CA HIS A 55 4.23 -0.03 -13.47
C HIS A 55 3.74 -0.20 -12.03
N ALA A 56 2.42 -0.24 -11.87
CA ALA A 56 1.73 -0.64 -10.65
C ALA A 56 0.39 -1.25 -11.03
N THR A 57 0.02 -2.37 -10.42
CA THR A 57 -1.25 -3.04 -10.67
C THR A 57 -1.99 -3.14 -9.35
N LEU A 58 -3.25 -2.75 -9.36
CA LEU A 58 -4.13 -2.95 -8.22
C LEU A 58 -4.49 -4.44 -8.18
N LEU A 59 -4.07 -5.12 -7.12
CA LEU A 59 -4.27 -6.56 -6.96
C LEU A 59 -5.62 -6.85 -6.30
N ASN A 60 -5.85 -6.26 -5.12
CA ASN A 60 -7.09 -6.39 -4.38
C ASN A 60 -7.45 -5.09 -3.66
N VAL A 61 -8.75 -4.88 -3.45
CA VAL A 61 -9.29 -3.85 -2.56
C VAL A 61 -10.29 -4.54 -1.66
N GLU A 62 -10.05 -4.48 -0.36
CA GLU A 62 -10.92 -5.09 0.63
C GLU A 62 -11.27 -4.05 1.70
N GLU A 63 -12.51 -4.10 2.18
CA GLU A 63 -12.91 -3.34 3.34
C GLU A 63 -12.33 -4.02 4.58
N VAL A 64 -11.39 -3.34 5.23
CA VAL A 64 -10.86 -3.78 6.52
C VAL A 64 -11.91 -3.48 7.59
N LYS A 65 -12.85 -4.40 7.79
CA LYS A 65 -13.71 -4.37 8.97
C LYS A 65 -12.81 -4.51 10.18
N VAL A 66 -12.67 -3.43 10.96
CA VAL A 66 -11.90 -3.41 12.22
C VAL A 66 -12.51 -4.44 13.17
N LYS A 67 -12.03 -5.69 13.08
CA LYS A 67 -12.15 -6.64 14.17
C LYS A 67 -11.14 -6.16 15.20
N LYS A 68 -11.64 -5.57 16.28
CA LYS A 68 -10.86 -5.38 17.50
C LYS A 68 -10.15 -6.70 17.82
N GLU A 69 -8.82 -6.67 17.76
CA GLU A 69 -7.86 -7.52 18.46
C GLU A 69 -8.04 -9.05 18.44
N GLN A 70 -7.06 -9.76 17.89
CA GLN A 70 -6.51 -10.99 18.48
C GLN A 70 -4.99 -10.85 18.38
N GLU A 71 -4.36 -10.29 19.40
CA GLU A 71 -3.79 -11.00 20.55
C GLU A 71 -2.68 -11.98 20.14
N VAL A 72 -1.46 -11.59 20.51
CA VAL A 72 -0.25 -12.37 20.80
C VAL A 72 -0.48 -13.87 20.94
N LYS A 73 0.45 -14.69 20.40
CA LYS A 73 1.08 -15.88 21.05
C LYS A 73 1.87 -16.73 20.03
N PRO A 74 2.88 -17.52 20.44
CA PRO A 74 3.81 -17.42 21.57
C PRO A 74 5.28 -17.25 21.13
#